data_AF-A0A3R8Q3H1-F1
#
_entry.id   AF-A0A3R8Q3H1-F1
#
_cell.length_a   1.000
_cell.length_b   1.000
_cell.length_c   1.000
_cell.angle_alpha   90.00
_cell.angle_beta   90.00
_cell.angle_gamma   90.00
#
_symmetry.space_group_name_H-M   'P 1'
#
loop_
_entity.id
_entity.type
_entity.pdbx_description
1 polymer ?
#
loop_
_entity_poly.entity_id
_entity_poly.type
_entity_poly.pdbx_seq_one_letter_code
_entity_poly.pdbx_strand_id
1 'polypeptide(L)'
;MPGVIRTVTTRSDVVKRSAILCAGAAFLGSALTACGGEQGDAPAPETHQPSGVTISAPKDAMATDRCSLLPAAAATELGLAPQGQEQADPLDPEAPSPCVWNSEDGRNRLSLTPLDGRSIQAYHDNKSKYVDFQELSVAGHPSVRANQGDPKQDGACDIFLATKEGQVLSAQAHVMDTSQDACGLAQKALEAAVPTLPASK
;
A
#
# COMPACT_ATOMS: atom_id res chain seq x y z
N MET A 1 -0.77 23.40 47.06
CA MET A 1 0.10 22.24 47.37
C MET A 1 0.48 21.59 46.03
N PRO A 2 1.78 21.35 45.76
CA PRO A 2 2.29 21.00 44.45
C PRO A 2 2.31 19.48 44.18
N GLY A 3 2.08 19.13 42.90
CA GLY A 3 2.85 18.21 42.04
C GLY A 3 3.14 16.77 42.47
N VAL A 4 2.80 15.82 41.59
CA VAL A 4 3.64 14.63 41.34
C VAL A 4 3.63 14.32 39.83
N ILE A 5 4.75 14.68 39.18
CA ILE A 5 5.10 14.26 37.82
C ILE A 5 5.82 12.91 37.97
N ARG A 6 5.38 11.88 37.24
CA ARG A 6 6.06 10.57 37.19
C ARG A 6 7.04 10.54 36.01
N THR A 7 8.32 10.60 36.33
CA THR A 7 9.44 10.40 35.39
C THR A 7 9.66 8.91 35.16
N VAL A 8 9.66 8.45 33.91
CA VAL A 8 10.05 7.08 33.54
C VAL A 8 11.52 7.10 33.16
N THR A 9 12.33 6.35 33.90
CA THR A 9 13.77 6.18 33.65
C THR A 9 13.98 4.91 32.84
N THR A 10 14.34 5.03 31.56
CA THR A 10 14.78 3.90 30.73
C THR A 10 16.25 3.61 31.00
N ARG A 11 16.53 2.41 31.54
CA ARG A 11 17.89 1.86 31.70
C ARG A 11 18.45 1.51 30.32
N SER A 12 19.63 2.05 30.03
CA SER A 12 20.45 1.67 28.88
C SER A 12 21.31 0.47 29.25
N ASP A 13 21.11 -0.67 28.59
CA ASP A 13 21.97 -1.84 28.76
C ASP A 13 23.21 -1.76 27.86
N VAL A 14 24.34 -2.00 28.51
CA VAL A 14 25.71 -1.82 28.02
C VAL A 14 26.15 -2.99 27.14
N VAL A 15 26.66 -2.65 25.95
CA VAL A 15 27.30 -3.54 24.98
C VAL A 15 28.54 -4.20 25.58
N LYS A 16 28.52 -5.54 25.72
CA LYS A 16 29.63 -6.33 26.24
C LYS A 16 30.55 -6.78 25.10
N ARG A 17 31.71 -6.13 25.00
CA ARG A 17 32.84 -6.52 24.14
C ARG A 17 33.39 -7.87 24.61
N SER A 18 33.50 -8.85 23.71
CA SER A 18 34.27 -10.07 23.94
C SER A 18 35.38 -10.16 22.91
N ALA A 19 36.62 -10.13 23.40
CA ALA A 19 37.84 -10.38 22.64
C ALA A 19 38.12 -11.89 22.67
N ILE A 20 38.40 -12.49 21.51
CA ILE A 20 38.94 -13.85 21.41
C ILE A 20 40.31 -13.75 20.76
N LEU A 21 41.34 -14.07 21.57
CA LEU A 21 42.70 -14.36 21.15
C LEU A 21 42.78 -15.84 20.75
N CYS A 22 43.18 -16.14 19.52
CA CYS A 22 43.73 -17.44 19.15
C CYS A 22 44.96 -17.22 18.26
N ALA A 23 46.08 -17.78 18.70
CA ALA A 23 47.37 -17.75 18.05
C ALA A 23 47.55 -18.95 17.11
N GLY A 24 48.24 -18.71 15.99
CA GLY A 24 49.18 -19.67 15.38
C GLY A 24 48.65 -20.57 14.26
N ALA A 25 49.07 -20.30 13.02
CA ALA A 25 49.96 -21.17 12.23
C ALA A 25 50.13 -20.59 10.80
N ALA A 26 51.37 -20.47 10.38
CA ALA A 26 51.77 -19.96 9.07
C ALA A 26 51.53 -21.00 7.96
N PHE A 27 50.97 -20.55 6.84
CA PHE A 27 51.15 -21.20 5.53
C PHE A 27 51.43 -20.13 4.48
N LEU A 28 52.58 -20.25 3.83
CA LEU A 28 53.01 -19.52 2.63
C LEU A 28 52.32 -20.12 1.40
N GLY A 29 51.80 -19.29 0.49
CA GLY A 29 51.28 -19.75 -0.79
C GLY A 29 50.67 -18.64 -1.65
N SER A 30 51.41 -18.23 -2.67
CA SER A 30 51.12 -17.21 -3.68
C SER A 30 49.88 -17.50 -4.55
N ALA A 31 49.12 -16.48 -4.94
CA ALA A 31 48.71 -16.20 -6.35
C ALA A 31 47.67 -15.07 -6.48
N LEU A 32 48.04 -14.06 -7.30
CA LEU A 32 47.26 -13.20 -8.21
C LEU A 32 45.72 -13.20 -8.14
N THR A 33 45.12 -12.03 -7.91
CA THR A 33 43.87 -11.52 -8.55
C THR A 33 43.63 -10.07 -8.09
N ALA A 34 43.78 -9.09 -8.97
CA ALA A 34 42.72 -8.47 -9.81
C ALA A 34 42.05 -7.27 -9.11
N CYS A 35 42.33 -6.08 -9.65
CA CYS A 35 41.57 -4.85 -9.40
C CYS A 35 40.07 -5.08 -9.66
N GLY A 36 39.20 -4.45 -8.87
CA GLY A 36 37.79 -4.40 -9.25
C GLY A 36 36.87 -3.75 -8.22
N GLY A 37 36.80 -2.42 -8.27
CA GLY A 37 35.56 -1.64 -8.13
C GLY A 37 34.72 -1.81 -6.87
N GLU A 38 34.74 -0.77 -6.03
CA GLU A 38 33.57 -0.36 -5.23
C GLU A 38 32.35 -0.28 -6.16
N GLN A 39 31.43 -1.22 -5.99
CA GLN A 39 30.14 -1.20 -6.65
C GLN A 39 29.11 -0.83 -5.58
N GLY A 40 28.77 0.46 -5.56
CA GLY A 40 27.65 0.98 -4.80
C GLY A 40 26.38 0.30 -5.27
N ASP A 41 25.67 -0.28 -4.31
CA ASP A 41 24.32 -0.81 -4.46
C ASP A 41 23.40 0.38 -4.80
N ALA A 42 23.11 0.56 -6.07
CA ALA A 42 22.05 1.45 -6.53
C ALA A 42 20.74 0.66 -6.53
N PRO A 43 19.60 1.23 -6.08
CA PRO A 43 18.31 0.54 -6.15
C PRO A 43 18.00 0.19 -7.61
N ALA A 44 17.63 -1.07 -7.86
CA ALA A 44 17.24 -1.51 -9.18
C ALA A 44 16.01 -0.70 -9.65
N PRO A 45 15.97 -0.23 -10.91
CA PRO A 45 14.78 0.39 -11.46
C PRO A 45 13.63 -0.63 -11.49
N GLU A 46 12.46 -0.27 -10.97
CA GLU A 46 11.24 -1.05 -11.15
C GLU A 46 10.93 -1.13 -12.65
N THR A 47 11.27 -2.27 -13.26
CA THR A 47 10.92 -2.58 -14.64
C THR A 47 9.41 -2.66 -14.76
N HIS A 48 8.83 -1.77 -15.56
CA HIS A 48 7.42 -1.86 -16.00
C HIS A 48 7.25 -3.15 -16.81
N GLN A 49 6.87 -4.23 -16.14
CA GLN A 49 6.55 -5.48 -16.80
C GLN A 49 5.13 -5.35 -17.37
N PRO A 50 4.94 -5.52 -18.70
CA PRO A 50 3.62 -5.48 -19.30
C PRO A 50 2.76 -6.56 -18.65
N SER A 51 1.62 -6.14 -18.10
CA SER A 51 0.68 -7.06 -17.46
C SER A 51 0.04 -7.94 -18.53
N GLY A 52 0.08 -9.27 -18.38
CA GLY A 52 -0.62 -10.20 -19.27
C GLY A 52 -2.16 -10.09 -19.20
N VAL A 53 -2.67 -9.19 -18.35
CA VAL A 53 -4.08 -8.90 -18.13
C VAL A 53 -4.55 -7.81 -19.10
N THR A 54 -5.58 -8.12 -19.89
CA THR A 54 -6.19 -7.15 -20.82
C THR A 54 -7.13 -6.19 -20.09
N ILE A 55 -6.99 -4.89 -20.38
CA ILE A 55 -7.85 -3.81 -19.85
C ILE A 55 -8.63 -3.21 -21.02
N SER A 56 -9.94 -3.48 -21.10
CA SER A 56 -10.74 -3.16 -22.31
C SER A 56 -11.08 -1.67 -22.48
N ALA A 57 -11.11 -0.89 -21.39
CA ALA A 57 -11.39 0.54 -21.43
C ALA A 57 -10.43 1.30 -20.48
N PRO A 58 -9.15 1.47 -20.86
CA PRO A 58 -8.16 2.07 -19.99
C PRO A 58 -8.57 3.48 -19.51
N LYS A 59 -8.34 3.73 -18.23
CA LYS A 59 -8.63 4.97 -17.49
C LYS A 59 -7.35 5.50 -16.87
N ASP A 60 -7.25 6.82 -16.74
CA ASP A 60 -6.12 7.45 -16.05
C ASP A 60 -6.55 8.04 -14.71
N ALA A 61 -6.32 7.29 -13.63
CA ALA A 61 -6.69 7.73 -12.29
C ALA A 61 -5.81 8.88 -11.77
N MET A 62 -4.59 9.04 -12.32
CA MET A 62 -3.69 10.14 -11.96
C MET A 62 -4.13 11.48 -12.55
N ALA A 63 -5.01 11.47 -13.55
CA ALA A 63 -5.54 12.68 -14.18
C ALA A 63 -6.77 13.27 -13.45
N THR A 64 -7.21 12.62 -12.37
CA THR A 64 -8.30 13.10 -11.50
C THR A 64 -7.70 13.55 -10.16
N ASP A 65 -8.19 14.67 -9.63
CA ASP A 65 -7.86 15.08 -8.26
C ASP A 65 -8.22 13.95 -7.27
N ARG A 66 -7.31 13.64 -6.33
CA ARG A 66 -7.41 12.44 -5.49
C ARG A 66 -8.71 12.40 -4.68
N CYS A 67 -9.13 13.54 -4.15
CA CYS A 67 -10.37 13.64 -3.38
C CYS A 67 -11.62 13.81 -4.25
N SER A 68 -11.44 13.97 -5.55
CA SER A 68 -12.50 13.93 -6.56
C SER A 68 -12.70 12.52 -7.15
N LEU A 69 -11.87 11.54 -6.78
CA LEU A 69 -12.01 10.14 -7.23
C LEU A 69 -13.34 9.53 -6.79
N LEU A 70 -13.82 9.86 -5.58
CA LEU A 70 -15.13 9.43 -5.08
C LEU A 70 -16.09 10.63 -5.07
N PRO A 71 -17.21 10.58 -5.83
CA PRO A 71 -18.21 11.63 -5.79
C PRO A 71 -18.80 11.80 -4.39
N ALA A 72 -19.06 13.04 -3.97
CA ALA A 72 -19.60 13.35 -2.64
C ALA A 72 -20.93 12.63 -2.32
N ALA A 73 -21.79 12.48 -3.33
CA ALA A 73 -23.04 11.71 -3.19
C ALA A 73 -22.76 10.23 -2.91
N ALA A 74 -21.83 9.62 -3.64
CA ALA A 74 -21.42 8.23 -3.42
C ALA A 74 -20.79 8.04 -2.03
N ALA A 75 -19.94 8.97 -1.58
CA ALA A 75 -19.38 8.94 -0.22
C ALA A 75 -20.50 8.95 0.85
N THR A 76 -21.51 9.81 0.67
CA THR A 76 -22.66 9.90 1.57
C THR A 76 -23.49 8.62 1.57
N GLU A 77 -23.77 8.04 0.40
CA GLU A 77 -24.48 6.77 0.25
C GLU A 77 -23.74 5.59 0.92
N LEU A 78 -22.42 5.67 0.99
CA LEU A 78 -21.56 4.71 1.68
C LEU A 78 -21.46 4.96 3.20
N GLY A 79 -22.16 5.98 3.74
CA GLY A 79 -22.13 6.33 5.16
C GLY A 79 -20.85 7.06 5.59
N LEU A 80 -20.15 7.69 4.63
CA LEU A 80 -18.94 8.47 4.86
C LEU A 80 -19.23 9.96 4.74
N ALA A 81 -18.36 10.80 5.28
CA ALA A 81 -18.38 12.23 5.05
C ALA A 81 -18.31 12.53 3.55
N PRO A 82 -19.06 13.53 3.04
CA PRO A 82 -19.14 13.81 1.60
C PRO A 82 -17.82 14.30 0.99
N GLN A 83 -16.92 14.86 1.80
CA GLN A 83 -15.63 15.39 1.35
C GLN A 83 -14.52 14.56 1.98
N GLY A 84 -13.63 14.05 1.13
CA GLY A 84 -12.42 13.39 1.57
C GLY A 84 -11.33 14.42 1.89
N GLN A 85 -10.27 13.94 2.54
CA GLN A 85 -9.09 14.74 2.85
C GLN A 85 -7.85 13.99 2.39
N GLU A 86 -6.99 14.67 1.63
CA GLU A 86 -5.69 14.14 1.30
C GLU A 86 -4.85 14.04 2.58
N GLN A 87 -4.24 12.88 2.79
CA GLN A 87 -3.40 12.62 3.96
C GLN A 87 -2.05 12.09 3.48
N ALA A 88 -1.02 12.93 3.59
CA ALA A 88 0.36 12.50 3.36
C ALA A 88 0.81 11.53 4.46
N ASP A 89 1.69 10.59 4.12
CA ASP A 89 2.32 9.75 5.13
C ASP A 89 3.32 10.61 5.94
N PRO A 90 3.19 10.67 7.28
CA PRO A 90 4.07 11.48 8.11
C PRO A 90 5.50 10.91 8.21
N LEU A 91 5.70 9.63 7.90
CA LEU A 91 6.99 8.95 7.90
C LEU A 91 7.63 8.93 6.52
N ASP A 92 6.83 8.99 5.46
CA ASP A 92 7.27 9.07 4.07
C ASP A 92 6.47 10.11 3.26
N PRO A 93 6.83 11.41 3.36
CA PRO A 93 6.11 12.46 2.65
C PRO A 93 6.17 12.37 1.12
N GLU A 94 7.06 11.52 0.57
CA GLU A 94 7.18 11.27 -0.88
C GLU A 94 6.26 10.13 -1.34
N ALA A 95 5.75 9.31 -0.43
CA ALA A 95 4.78 8.27 -0.73
C ALA A 95 3.49 8.86 -1.33
N PRO A 96 2.80 8.14 -2.24
CA PRO A 96 1.53 8.61 -2.79
C PRO A 96 0.47 8.83 -1.69
N SER A 97 0.11 10.10 -1.44
CA SER A 97 -0.93 10.45 -0.46
C SER A 97 -2.30 9.87 -0.84
N PRO A 98 -2.97 9.07 0.00
CA PRO A 98 -4.38 8.75 -0.20
C PRO A 98 -5.27 10.00 -0.07
N CYS A 99 -6.41 10.00 -0.74
CA CYS A 99 -7.56 10.72 -0.19
C CYS A 99 -8.33 9.80 0.75
N VAL A 100 -8.75 10.34 1.90
CA VAL A 100 -9.38 9.60 2.99
C VAL A 100 -10.75 10.17 3.31
N TRP A 101 -11.74 9.29 3.39
CA TRP A 101 -13.10 9.57 3.85
C TRP A 101 -13.35 8.80 5.15
N ASN A 102 -13.95 9.45 6.13
CA ASN A 102 -14.34 8.83 7.39
C ASN A 102 -15.85 8.91 7.58
N SER A 103 -16.45 7.96 8.27
CA SER A 103 -17.80 8.13 8.81
C SER A 103 -17.83 9.26 9.83
N GLU A 104 -19.02 9.81 10.08
CA GLU A 104 -19.21 10.93 11.02
C GLU A 104 -18.71 10.60 12.43
N ASP A 105 -18.86 9.35 12.86
CA ASP A 105 -18.37 8.84 14.14
C ASP A 105 -16.89 8.42 14.12
N GLY A 106 -16.22 8.51 12.97
CA GLY A 106 -14.82 8.14 12.77
C GLY A 106 -14.53 6.64 12.83
N ARG A 107 -15.56 5.78 12.88
CA ARG A 107 -15.40 4.33 13.05
C ARG A 107 -15.10 3.60 11.75
N ASN A 108 -15.52 4.17 10.63
CA ASN A 108 -15.27 3.62 9.30
C ASN A 108 -14.39 4.59 8.53
N ARG A 109 -13.42 4.03 7.81
CA ARG A 109 -12.46 4.76 7.01
C ARG A 109 -12.37 4.11 5.64
N LEU A 110 -12.34 4.93 4.60
CA LEU A 110 -12.06 4.53 3.24
C LEU A 110 -10.94 5.42 2.70
N SER A 111 -9.97 4.85 2.01
CA SER A 111 -8.99 5.60 1.26
C SER A 111 -8.89 5.13 -0.18
N LEU A 112 -8.76 6.08 -1.09
CA LEU A 112 -8.47 5.84 -2.51
C LEU A 112 -7.11 6.43 -2.86
N THR A 113 -6.28 5.63 -3.51
CA THR A 113 -4.92 6.02 -3.91
C THR A 113 -4.64 5.55 -5.34
N PRO A 114 -4.47 6.45 -6.31
CA PRO A 114 -3.95 6.08 -7.61
C PRO A 114 -2.44 5.81 -7.49
N LEU A 115 -2.00 4.67 -8.00
CA LEU A 115 -0.62 4.19 -7.94
C LEU A 115 -0.12 3.93 -9.36
N ASP A 116 0.72 4.84 -9.86
CA ASP A 116 1.45 4.68 -11.12
C ASP A 116 2.69 3.80 -10.91
N GLY A 117 3.19 3.17 -11.98
CA GLY A 117 4.29 2.20 -11.90
C GLY A 117 3.92 0.85 -11.26
N ARG A 118 2.66 0.66 -10.86
CA ARG A 118 2.17 -0.56 -10.24
C ARG A 118 1.16 -1.26 -11.12
N SER A 119 1.55 -2.39 -11.70
CA SER A 119 0.66 -3.23 -12.50
C SER A 119 -0.17 -4.18 -11.62
N ILE A 120 -1.35 -4.57 -12.09
CA ILE A 120 -2.15 -5.61 -11.44
C ILE A 120 -1.43 -6.96 -11.42
N GLN A 121 -0.57 -7.22 -12.42
CA GLN A 121 0.23 -8.45 -12.53
C GLN A 121 1.13 -8.65 -11.31
N ALA A 122 1.67 -7.57 -10.72
CA ALA A 122 2.49 -7.66 -9.51
C ALA A 122 1.74 -8.38 -8.36
N TYR A 123 0.42 -8.21 -8.25
CA TYR A 123 -0.38 -8.90 -7.24
C TYR A 123 -0.57 -10.38 -7.56
N HIS A 124 -0.79 -10.74 -8.84
CA HIS A 124 -0.86 -12.15 -9.26
C HIS A 124 0.47 -12.88 -9.04
N ASP A 125 1.58 -12.25 -9.40
CA ASP A 125 2.93 -12.81 -9.24
C ASP A 125 3.30 -13.02 -7.76
N ASN A 126 2.71 -12.22 -6.87
CA ASN A 126 2.93 -12.27 -5.44
C ASN A 126 1.73 -12.85 -4.66
N LYS A 127 0.84 -13.61 -5.31
CA LYS A 127 -0.40 -14.14 -4.71
C LYS A 127 -0.18 -14.85 -3.37
N SER A 128 0.94 -15.57 -3.22
CA SER A 128 1.29 -16.30 -1.98
C SER A 128 1.58 -15.41 -0.78
N LYS A 129 1.75 -14.09 -0.94
CA LYS A 129 1.92 -13.14 0.15
C LYS A 129 0.61 -12.74 0.83
N TYR A 130 -0.53 -13.06 0.22
CA TYR A 130 -1.83 -12.64 0.68
C TYR A 130 -2.57 -13.84 1.28
N VAL A 131 -3.08 -13.67 2.51
CA VAL A 131 -3.93 -14.65 3.17
C VAL A 131 -5.28 -14.74 2.47
N ASP A 132 -5.79 -13.59 2.03
CA ASP A 132 -7.02 -13.49 1.25
C ASP A 132 -6.71 -12.83 -0.11
N PHE A 133 -6.61 -13.69 -1.13
CA PHE A 133 -6.47 -13.27 -2.51
C PHE A 133 -7.67 -13.75 -3.33
N GLN A 134 -8.34 -12.81 -4.00
CA GLN A 134 -9.42 -13.12 -4.92
C GLN A 134 -9.32 -12.23 -6.15
N GLU A 135 -9.50 -12.82 -7.33
CA GLU A 135 -9.69 -12.06 -8.57
C GLU A 135 -11.16 -11.65 -8.67
N LEU A 136 -11.38 -10.41 -9.09
CA LEU A 136 -12.71 -9.86 -9.31
C LEU A 136 -12.73 -8.92 -10.51
N SER A 137 -13.93 -8.47 -10.87
CA SER A 137 -14.14 -7.42 -11.86
C SER A 137 -14.95 -6.32 -11.21
N VAL A 138 -14.44 -5.08 -11.29
CA VAL A 138 -15.09 -3.90 -10.73
C VAL A 138 -15.37 -2.94 -11.87
N ALA A 139 -16.65 -2.66 -12.12
CA ALA A 139 -17.09 -1.83 -13.25
C ALA A 139 -16.45 -2.25 -14.61
N GLY A 140 -16.21 -3.55 -14.81
CA GLY A 140 -15.59 -4.11 -16.02
C GLY A 140 -14.07 -4.07 -16.06
N HIS A 141 -13.42 -3.59 -15.00
CA HIS A 141 -11.95 -3.53 -14.89
C HIS A 141 -11.40 -4.73 -14.10
N PRO A 142 -10.32 -5.37 -14.57
CA PRO A 142 -9.62 -6.40 -13.82
C PRO A 142 -9.20 -5.87 -12.45
N SER A 143 -9.53 -6.61 -11.40
CA SER A 143 -9.27 -6.19 -10.03
C SER A 143 -8.88 -7.38 -9.17
N VAL A 144 -8.15 -7.14 -8.09
CA VAL A 144 -7.83 -8.15 -7.10
C VAL A 144 -8.12 -7.63 -5.70
N ARG A 145 -8.69 -8.49 -4.87
CA ARG A 145 -8.69 -8.35 -3.42
C ARG A 145 -7.43 -9.05 -2.94
N ALA A 146 -6.58 -8.36 -2.20
CA ALA A 146 -5.26 -8.87 -1.84
C ALA A 146 -4.88 -8.40 -0.43
N ASN A 147 -5.39 -9.12 0.56
CA ASN A 147 -5.21 -8.81 1.99
C ASN A 147 -4.14 -9.71 2.61
N GLN A 148 -3.33 -9.13 3.50
CA GLN A 148 -2.38 -9.90 4.31
C GLN A 148 -3.05 -10.65 5.47
N GLY A 149 -4.27 -10.28 5.85
CA GLY A 149 -5.08 -10.91 6.89
C GLY A 149 -6.44 -11.39 6.36
N ASP A 150 -7.35 -11.73 7.28
CA ASP A 150 -8.73 -12.11 6.97
C ASP A 150 -9.64 -10.89 7.16
N PRO A 151 -10.19 -10.30 6.08
CA PRO A 151 -11.03 -9.10 6.18
C PRO A 151 -12.22 -9.22 7.13
N LYS A 152 -12.76 -10.43 7.31
CA LYS A 152 -13.90 -10.65 8.21
C LYS A 152 -13.50 -10.59 9.69
N GLN A 153 -12.24 -10.86 9.99
CA GLN A 153 -11.70 -10.82 11.36
C GLN A 153 -11.06 -9.47 11.66
N ASP A 154 -10.37 -8.92 10.67
CA ASP A 154 -9.56 -7.70 10.84
C ASP A 154 -10.35 -6.42 10.59
N GLY A 155 -11.50 -6.51 9.91
CA GLY A 155 -12.29 -5.34 9.51
C GLY A 155 -11.58 -4.46 8.47
N ALA A 156 -10.52 -4.98 7.83
CA ALA A 156 -9.73 -4.27 6.83
C ALA A 156 -9.81 -4.98 5.49
N CYS A 157 -9.95 -4.22 4.40
CA CYS A 157 -9.97 -4.77 3.06
C CYS A 157 -9.30 -3.86 2.03
N ASP A 158 -8.35 -4.44 1.30
CA ASP A 158 -7.62 -3.82 0.21
C ASP A 158 -8.06 -4.45 -1.13
N ILE A 159 -8.53 -3.60 -2.05
CA ILE A 159 -8.85 -3.95 -3.43
C ILE A 159 -8.03 -3.07 -4.36
N PHE A 160 -7.43 -3.67 -5.38
CA PHE A 160 -6.63 -3.00 -6.39
C PHE A 160 -7.27 -3.20 -7.76
N LEU A 161 -7.64 -2.09 -8.40
CA LEU A 161 -8.31 -2.07 -9.70
C LEU A 161 -7.34 -1.61 -10.77
N ALA A 162 -7.16 -2.41 -11.82
CA ALA A 162 -6.34 -2.05 -12.97
C ALA A 162 -7.04 -0.95 -13.78
N THR A 163 -6.51 0.27 -13.76
CA THR A 163 -7.09 1.40 -14.50
C THR A 163 -6.52 1.47 -15.91
N LYS A 164 -5.21 1.31 -16.06
CA LYS A 164 -4.47 1.18 -17.33
C LYS A 164 -3.23 0.31 -17.10
N GLU A 165 -2.47 0.03 -18.17
CA GLU A 165 -1.21 -0.70 -18.03
C GLU A 165 -0.27 0.04 -17.06
N GLY A 166 0.31 -0.70 -16.11
CA GLY A 166 1.22 -0.14 -15.11
C GLY A 166 0.56 0.79 -14.07
N GLN A 167 -0.76 0.85 -14.00
CA GLN A 167 -1.46 1.67 -12.99
C GLN A 167 -2.59 0.90 -12.32
N VAL A 168 -2.69 1.05 -11.00
CA VAL A 168 -3.84 0.60 -10.22
C VAL A 168 -4.46 1.75 -9.43
N LEU A 169 -5.78 1.72 -9.27
CA LEU A 169 -6.47 2.46 -8.22
C LEU A 169 -6.65 1.54 -7.02
N SER A 170 -6.00 1.86 -5.90
CA SER A 170 -6.15 1.15 -4.64
C SER A 170 -7.33 1.72 -3.86
N ALA A 171 -8.17 0.82 -3.33
CA ALA A 171 -9.14 1.13 -2.30
C ALA A 171 -8.82 0.33 -1.05
N GLN A 172 -8.64 1.03 0.06
CA GLN A 172 -8.47 0.44 1.38
C GLN A 172 -9.63 0.89 2.27
N ALA A 173 -10.39 -0.07 2.77
CA ALA A 173 -11.47 0.17 3.72
C ALA A 173 -11.11 -0.43 5.08
N HIS A 174 -11.51 0.27 6.13
CA HIS A 174 -11.42 -0.20 7.50
C HIS A 174 -12.75 0.10 8.22
N VAL A 175 -13.28 -0.91 8.91
CA VAL A 175 -14.47 -0.81 9.75
C VAL A 175 -14.15 -1.30 11.14
N MET A 176 -14.53 -0.54 12.17
CA MET A 176 -14.31 -0.98 13.56
C MET A 176 -15.25 -2.10 14.01
N ASP A 177 -16.45 -2.17 13.44
CA ASP A 177 -17.40 -3.25 13.68
C ASP A 177 -17.24 -4.30 12.57
N THR A 178 -16.60 -5.42 12.88
CA THR A 178 -16.29 -6.48 11.92
C THR A 178 -17.52 -7.26 11.44
N SER A 179 -18.71 -6.97 11.99
CA SER A 179 -19.97 -7.41 11.38
C SER A 179 -20.34 -6.61 10.13
N GLN A 180 -19.74 -5.43 9.93
CA GLN A 180 -19.86 -4.65 8.71
C GLN A 180 -18.91 -5.18 7.62
N ASP A 181 -19.26 -4.93 6.36
CA ASP A 181 -18.50 -5.42 5.20
C ASP A 181 -17.49 -4.38 4.69
N ALA A 182 -16.24 -4.48 5.16
CA ALA A 182 -15.14 -3.64 4.68
C ALA A 182 -14.87 -3.82 3.18
N CYS A 183 -14.94 -5.05 2.66
CA CYS A 183 -14.69 -5.31 1.25
C CYS A 183 -15.81 -4.77 0.36
N GLY A 184 -17.07 -4.88 0.81
CA GLY A 184 -18.21 -4.25 0.16
C GLY A 184 -18.08 -2.73 0.12
N LEU A 185 -17.57 -2.10 1.19
CA LEU A 185 -17.27 -0.66 1.20
C LEU A 185 -16.20 -0.29 0.16
N ALA A 186 -15.06 -0.99 0.16
CA ALA A 186 -13.98 -0.76 -0.80
C ALA A 186 -14.42 -0.98 -2.26
N GLN A 187 -15.17 -2.06 -2.53
CA GLN A 187 -15.64 -2.39 -3.87
C GLN A 187 -16.62 -1.33 -4.39
N LYS A 188 -17.64 -0.96 -3.61
CA LYS A 188 -18.62 0.07 -4.04
C LYS A 188 -17.97 1.43 -4.27
N ALA A 189 -16.94 1.77 -3.49
CA ALA A 189 -16.17 2.99 -3.72
C ALA A 189 -15.47 2.97 -5.08
N LEU A 190 -14.84 1.86 -5.46
CA LEU A 190 -14.22 1.69 -6.77
C LEU A 190 -15.25 1.70 -7.90
N GLU A 191 -16.40 1.05 -7.72
CA GLU A 191 -17.52 1.07 -8.69
C GLU A 191 -18.00 2.51 -8.94
N ALA A 192 -18.09 3.33 -7.90
CA ALA A 192 -18.45 4.74 -8.00
C ALA A 192 -17.33 5.62 -8.58
N ALA A 193 -16.06 5.24 -8.40
CA ALA A 193 -14.91 5.98 -8.87
C ALA A 193 -14.65 5.79 -10.37
N VAL A 194 -14.76 4.57 -10.91
CA VAL A 194 -14.43 4.28 -12.33
C VAL A 194 -15.10 5.23 -13.34
N PRO A 195 -16.39 5.61 -13.21
CA PRO A 195 -17.04 6.55 -14.12
C PRO A 195 -16.49 7.97 -14.06
N THR A 196 -15.85 8.39 -12.95
CA THR A 196 -15.27 9.73 -12.79
C THR A 196 -13.92 9.85 -13.49
N LEU A 197 -13.28 8.72 -13.81
CA LEU A 197 -11.95 8.70 -14.39
C LEU A 197 -12.00 9.05 -15.88
N PRO A 198 -11.10 9.93 -16.35
CA PRO A 198 -10.91 10.17 -17.78
C PRO A 198 -10.36 8.91 -18.47
N ALA A 199 -10.64 8.79 -19.76
CA ALA A 199 -9.99 7.78 -20.59
C ALA A 199 -8.46 8.00 -20.59
N SER A 200 -7.68 6.92 -20.57
CA SER A 200 -6.25 7.01 -20.83
C SER A 200 -6.01 7.40 -22.29
N LYS A 201 -4.97 8.19 -22.52
CA LYS A 201 -4.44 8.43 -23.85
C LYS A 201 -3.60 7.26 -24.33
#